data_AF-A0A3D1RA51-F1
#
_entry.id   AF-A0A3D1RA51-F1
#
_cell.length_a   1.000
_cell.length_b   1.000
_cell.length_c   1.000
_cell.angle_alpha   90.00
_cell.angle_beta   90.00
_cell.angle_gamma   90.00
#
_symmetry.space_group_name_H-M   'P 1'
#
loop_
_entity.id
_entity.type
_entity.pdbx_description
1 polymer ?
#
loop_
_entity_poly.entity_id
_entity_poly.type
_entity_poly.pdbx_seq_one_letter_code
_entity_poly.pdbx_strand_id
1 'polypeptide(L)'
;SPASHFGEGIFFVSKAATLFELDSAGLGWVVDNSLPDMALMGRPTRDGTRVRFEIDRSATQPLEHFFAEYSEDYRFTKTRTSIRLFSIRTRFVSRAEAKRLVRGLEKFSEVELDFHNVKGVGQSFVDELFRVWASAHPEVKLTPVNMNRPVEFMVRRGLAAR
;
A
#
# COMPACT_ATOMS: atom_id res chain seq x y z
N SER A 1 -6.77 -18.77 -16.05
CA SER A 1 -7.63 -18.81 -14.86
C SER A 1 -7.41 -17.54 -14.04
N PRO A 2 -8.43 -16.90 -13.45
CA PRO A 2 -8.27 -15.71 -12.60
C PRO A 2 -7.38 -15.94 -11.36
N ALA A 3 -7.00 -17.19 -11.07
CA ALA A 3 -6.16 -17.58 -9.94
C ALA A 3 -4.65 -17.26 -10.10
N SER A 4 -4.20 -16.81 -11.28
CA SER A 4 -2.76 -16.59 -11.55
C SER A 4 -2.39 -15.17 -11.95
N HIS A 5 -3.34 -14.25 -12.00
CA HIS A 5 -2.98 -12.83 -12.10
C HIS A 5 -2.67 -12.33 -10.70
N PHE A 6 -1.40 -12.38 -10.29
CA PHE A 6 -0.95 -11.95 -8.97
C PHE A 6 -1.22 -10.45 -8.67
N GLY A 7 -1.94 -9.69 -9.49
CA GLY A 7 -2.09 -8.24 -9.36
C GLY A 7 -0.88 -7.44 -9.86
N GLU A 8 0.07 -8.11 -10.52
CA GLU A 8 1.27 -7.49 -11.11
C GLU A 8 0.93 -6.57 -12.27
N GLY A 9 0.07 -7.01 -13.20
CA GLY A 9 -0.40 -6.15 -14.29
C GLY A 9 -1.13 -4.90 -13.81
N ILE A 10 -1.98 -5.04 -12.77
CA ILE A 10 -2.66 -3.90 -12.14
C ILE A 10 -1.66 -2.96 -11.46
N PHE A 11 -0.62 -3.50 -10.82
CA PHE A 11 0.45 -2.68 -10.23
C PHE A 11 1.22 -1.89 -11.29
N PHE A 12 1.64 -2.52 -12.38
CA PHE A 12 2.37 -1.82 -13.44
C PHE A 12 1.53 -0.78 -14.16
N VAL A 13 0.28 -1.10 -14.46
CA VAL A 13 -0.67 -0.13 -15.02
C VAL A 13 -0.83 1.05 -14.05
N SER A 14 -0.90 0.82 -12.73
CA SER A 14 -0.96 1.92 -11.76
C SER A 14 0.27 2.81 -11.74
N LYS A 15 1.45 2.30 -12.11
CA LYS A 15 2.72 3.07 -12.18
C LYS A 15 2.90 3.82 -13.50
N ALA A 16 2.25 3.37 -14.56
CA ALA A 16 2.24 4.04 -15.86
C ALA A 16 1.26 5.24 -15.93
N ALA A 17 0.28 5.28 -15.03
CA ALA A 17 -0.69 6.37 -14.96
C ALA A 17 -0.07 7.65 -14.36
N THR A 18 -0.59 8.83 -14.68
CA THR A 18 -0.40 10.00 -13.82
C THR A 18 -1.24 9.86 -12.54
N LEU A 19 -2.48 9.39 -12.69
CA LEU A 19 -3.37 9.03 -11.58
C LEU A 19 -4.07 7.71 -11.88
N PHE A 20 -3.98 6.77 -10.93
CA PHE A 20 -4.73 5.52 -10.95
C PHE A 20 -5.62 5.43 -9.72
N GLU A 21 -6.91 5.15 -9.90
CA GLU A 21 -7.81 4.82 -8.79
C GLU A 21 -8.49 3.48 -9.03
N LEU A 22 -8.49 2.61 -8.03
CA LEU A 22 -9.28 1.39 -8.01
C LEU A 22 -10.14 1.37 -6.76
N ASP A 23 -11.45 1.35 -6.95
CA ASP A 23 -12.38 1.27 -5.85
C ASP A 23 -13.22 0.00 -5.92
N SER A 24 -13.24 -0.75 -4.81
CA SER A 24 -13.99 -1.99 -4.69
C SER A 24 -14.33 -2.28 -3.22
N ALA A 25 -15.52 -2.79 -2.95
CA ALA A 25 -15.93 -3.27 -1.62
C ALA A 25 -15.68 -2.28 -0.45
N GLY A 26 -15.92 -0.99 -0.68
CA GLY A 26 -15.74 0.07 0.32
C GLY A 26 -14.28 0.50 0.56
N LEU A 27 -13.35 0.02 -0.26
CA LEU A 27 -11.95 0.43 -0.30
C LEU A 27 -11.66 1.16 -1.60
N GLY A 28 -10.81 2.17 -1.54
CA GLY A 28 -10.21 2.85 -2.68
C GLY A 28 -8.70 2.77 -2.57
N TRP A 29 -8.06 2.39 -3.66
CA TRP A 29 -6.62 2.50 -3.85
C TRP A 29 -6.37 3.63 -4.84
N VAL A 30 -5.51 4.56 -4.47
CA VAL A 30 -5.10 5.68 -5.31
C VAL A 30 -3.58 5.61 -5.47
N VAL A 31 -3.10 5.76 -6.70
CA VAL A 31 -1.68 5.96 -7.03
C VAL A 31 -1.60 7.28 -7.78
N ASP A 32 -0.90 8.25 -7.22
CA ASP A 32 -0.64 9.55 -7.83
C ASP A 32 0.86 9.64 -8.12
N ASN A 33 1.23 9.40 -9.38
CA ASN A 33 2.63 9.42 -9.80
C ASN A 33 3.13 10.85 -10.10
N SER A 34 2.28 11.88 -9.98
CA SER A 34 2.74 13.28 -9.98
C SER A 34 3.39 13.68 -8.65
N LEU A 35 2.99 13.00 -7.56
CA LEU A 35 3.54 13.16 -6.21
C LEU A 35 4.25 11.88 -5.70
N PRO A 36 4.82 11.08 -6.63
CA PRO A 36 5.14 9.63 -6.51
C PRO A 36 4.61 8.93 -5.24
N ASP A 37 3.29 8.91 -5.07
CA ASP A 37 2.64 8.44 -3.85
C ASP A 37 1.55 7.40 -4.13
N MET A 38 1.22 6.61 -3.11
CA MET A 38 0.07 5.70 -3.15
C MET A 38 -0.63 5.62 -1.81
N ALA A 39 -1.97 5.59 -1.86
CA ALA A 39 -2.83 5.63 -0.70
C ALA A 39 -3.97 4.61 -0.74
N LEU A 40 -4.31 4.05 0.43
CA LEU A 40 -5.50 3.22 0.64
C LEU A 40 -6.52 3.94 1.52
N MET A 41 -7.67 4.26 0.95
CA MET A 41 -8.75 5.01 1.59
C MET A 41 -10.05 4.23 1.69
N GLY A 42 -10.86 4.52 2.71
CA GLY A 42 -12.26 4.10 2.70
C GLY A 42 -13.01 4.76 1.54
N ARG A 43 -13.98 4.07 0.94
CA ARG A 43 -14.90 4.61 -0.08
C ARG A 43 -16.32 4.18 0.26
N PRO A 44 -17.36 4.92 -0.19
CA PRO A 44 -18.71 4.39 -0.20
C PRO A 44 -18.74 3.03 -0.93
N THR A 45 -19.47 2.08 -0.36
CA THR A 45 -19.74 0.80 -1.01
C THR A 45 -20.49 1.03 -2.31
N ARG A 46 -20.08 0.33 -3.37
CA ARG A 46 -20.72 0.36 -4.69
C ARG A 46 -20.86 -1.07 -5.19
N ASP A 47 -21.81 -1.29 -6.09
CA ASP A 47 -21.88 -2.54 -6.84
C ASP A 47 -20.77 -2.55 -7.90
N GLY A 48 -19.96 -3.61 -7.91
CA GLY A 48 -18.83 -3.77 -8.81
C GLY A 48 -17.55 -3.03 -8.40
N THR A 49 -16.64 -2.90 -9.37
CA THR A 49 -15.32 -2.27 -9.20
C THR A 49 -15.22 -1.08 -10.15
N ARG A 50 -14.80 0.09 -9.66
CA ARG A 50 -14.45 1.24 -10.52
C ARG A 50 -12.95 1.29 -10.67
N VAL A 51 -12.50 1.52 -11.91
CA VAL A 51 -11.10 1.86 -12.21
C VAL A 51 -11.09 3.22 -12.91
N ARG A 52 -10.23 4.14 -12.45
CA ARG A 52 -9.90 5.39 -13.12
C ARG A 52 -8.42 5.36 -13.48
N PHE A 53 -8.09 5.74 -14.69
CA PHE A 53 -6.72 5.79 -15.20
C PHE A 53 -6.56 7.09 -15.98
N GLU A 54 -5.66 7.95 -15.53
CA GLU A 54 -5.34 9.21 -16.18
C GLU A 54 -3.88 9.21 -16.60
N ILE A 55 -3.60 9.80 -17.76
CA ILE A 55 -2.25 9.98 -18.28
C ILE A 55 -2.05 11.42 -18.72
N ASP A 56 -0.90 11.96 -18.38
CA ASP A 56 -0.39 13.20 -18.94
C ASP A 56 0.19 12.92 -20.32
N ARG A 57 -0.43 13.48 -21.36
CA ARG A 57 0.03 13.32 -22.75
C ARG A 57 1.32 14.07 -23.04
N SER A 58 1.72 14.97 -22.15
CA SER A 58 2.99 15.71 -22.25
C SER A 58 4.16 15.01 -21.56
N ALA A 59 3.90 13.95 -20.78
CA ALA A 59 4.94 13.15 -20.17
C ALA A 59 5.76 12.43 -21.25
N THR A 60 7.07 12.72 -21.30
CA THR A 60 8.01 12.18 -22.27
C THR A 60 8.82 10.99 -21.75
N GLN A 61 8.58 10.57 -20.50
CA GLN A 61 9.36 9.49 -19.90
C GLN A 61 8.99 8.12 -20.53
N PRO A 62 9.99 7.36 -21.01
CA PRO A 62 9.76 6.02 -21.54
C PRO A 62 9.17 5.10 -20.46
N LEU A 63 8.25 4.22 -20.86
CA LEU A 63 7.56 3.30 -19.95
C LEU A 63 8.58 2.41 -19.19
N GLU A 64 9.69 2.09 -19.86
CA GLU A 64 10.84 1.32 -19.37
C GLU A 64 11.46 1.94 -18.11
N HIS A 65 11.43 3.27 -17.97
CA HIS A 65 11.97 3.96 -16.79
C HIS A 65 11.17 3.62 -15.52
N PHE A 66 9.85 3.51 -15.64
CA PHE A 66 8.98 3.12 -14.53
C PHE A 66 9.11 1.63 -14.19
N PHE A 67 9.38 0.78 -15.19
CA PHE A 67 9.58 -0.65 -14.97
C PHE A 67 10.91 -0.94 -14.28
N ALA A 68 11.97 -0.24 -14.66
CA ALA A 68 13.33 -0.44 -14.16
C ALA A 68 13.43 -0.30 -12.64
N GLU A 69 12.64 0.58 -12.02
CA GLU A 69 12.60 0.75 -10.56
C GLU A 69 12.10 -0.51 -9.81
N TYR A 70 11.31 -1.36 -10.49
CA TYR A 70 10.67 -2.53 -9.89
C TYR A 70 11.10 -3.86 -10.53
N SER A 71 12.19 -3.88 -11.32
CA SER A 71 12.67 -5.08 -12.02
C SER A 71 14.19 -5.23 -11.95
N GLU A 72 14.68 -6.44 -11.70
CA GLU A 72 16.10 -6.84 -11.81
C GLU A 72 16.22 -8.03 -12.77
N ASP A 73 17.20 -8.03 -13.67
CA ASP A 73 17.41 -9.10 -14.69
C ASP A 73 16.15 -9.48 -15.49
N TYR A 74 15.32 -8.49 -15.83
CA TYR A 74 14.01 -8.68 -16.49
C TYR A 74 13.01 -9.55 -15.70
N ARG A 75 13.34 -9.91 -14.46
CA ARG A 75 12.42 -10.48 -13.49
C ARG A 75 11.92 -9.37 -12.60
N PHE A 76 10.66 -9.46 -12.24
CA PHE A 76 10.07 -8.53 -11.30
C PHE A 76 10.63 -8.79 -9.90
N THR A 77 11.53 -7.92 -9.46
CA THR A 77 12.09 -7.93 -8.11
C THR A 77 11.65 -6.61 -7.48
N LYS A 78 10.57 -6.64 -6.69
CA LYS A 78 10.12 -5.42 -6.03
C LYS A 78 10.99 -5.14 -4.80
N THR A 79 12.04 -4.36 -4.97
CA THR A 79 13.00 -4.14 -3.89
C THR A 79 12.39 -3.31 -2.74
N ARG A 80 11.60 -2.28 -3.07
CA ARG A 80 11.00 -1.40 -2.05
C ARG A 80 9.70 -0.75 -2.51
N THR A 81 8.81 -0.44 -1.56
CA THR A 81 7.67 0.46 -1.79
C THR A 81 7.32 1.25 -0.55
N SER A 82 6.72 2.43 -0.73
CA SER A 82 6.16 3.24 0.35
C SER A 82 4.66 3.39 0.16
N ILE A 83 3.89 3.17 1.23
CA ILE A 83 2.43 3.24 1.23
C ILE A 83 2.00 4.29 2.23
N ARG A 84 1.38 5.37 1.75
CA ARG A 84 0.79 6.38 2.62
C ARG A 84 -0.60 5.96 3.08
N LEU A 85 -0.79 5.94 4.39
CA LEU A 85 -2.08 5.58 4.97
C LEU A 85 -3.03 6.80 4.94
N PHE A 86 -3.83 6.93 3.89
CA PHE A 86 -4.81 8.00 3.75
C PHE A 86 -6.24 7.46 3.89
N SER A 87 -6.98 7.82 4.93
CA SER A 87 -8.35 7.32 5.13
C SER A 87 -9.35 8.46 5.35
N ILE A 88 -10.57 8.28 4.85
CA ILE A 88 -11.74 9.11 5.22
C ILE A 88 -11.83 9.21 6.75
N ARG A 89 -11.46 8.13 7.45
CA ARG A 89 -11.30 8.09 8.89
C ARG A 89 -9.83 8.35 9.23
N THR A 90 -9.56 9.41 9.97
CA THR A 90 -8.19 9.74 10.44
C THR A 90 -7.60 8.72 11.43
N ARG A 91 -8.27 7.58 11.71
CA ARG A 91 -7.80 6.50 12.58
C ARG A 91 -8.06 5.13 11.95
N PHE A 92 -7.11 4.22 12.12
CA PHE A 92 -7.22 2.80 11.72
C PHE A 92 -7.30 1.93 12.97
N VAL A 93 -8.32 1.09 13.12
CA VAL A 93 -8.58 0.43 14.42
C VAL A 93 -8.62 -1.09 14.31
N SER A 94 -9.14 -1.61 13.20
CA SER A 94 -9.52 -3.01 13.07
C SER A 94 -8.43 -3.87 12.42
N ARG A 95 -8.42 -5.15 12.78
CA ARG A 95 -7.62 -6.19 12.10
C ARG A 95 -7.98 -6.32 10.62
N ALA A 96 -9.25 -6.11 10.26
CA ALA A 96 -9.70 -6.19 8.87
C ALA A 96 -9.11 -5.06 8.00
N GLU A 97 -8.92 -3.86 8.56
CA GLU A 97 -8.22 -2.76 7.88
C GLU A 97 -6.74 -3.10 7.67
N ALA A 98 -6.07 -3.64 8.69
CA ALA A 98 -4.67 -4.07 8.56
C ALA A 98 -4.50 -5.18 7.49
N LYS A 99 -5.34 -6.22 7.51
CA LYS A 99 -5.35 -7.27 6.47
C LYS A 99 -5.59 -6.74 5.07
N ARG A 100 -6.40 -5.68 4.92
CA ARG A 100 -6.60 -5.02 3.63
C ARG A 100 -5.35 -4.28 3.19
N LEU A 101 -4.67 -3.59 4.10
CA LEU A 101 -3.46 -2.82 3.82
C LEU A 101 -2.31 -3.71 3.34
N VAL A 102 -2.08 -4.85 4.00
CA VAL A 102 -0.91 -5.71 3.72
C VAL A 102 -1.12 -6.71 2.60
N ARG A 103 -2.30 -6.76 1.98
CA ARG A 103 -2.57 -7.68 0.87
C ARG A 103 -1.72 -7.31 -0.35
N GLY A 104 -0.95 -8.28 -0.85
CA GLY A 104 -0.10 -8.10 -2.03
C GLY A 104 1.27 -7.49 -1.70
N LEU A 105 1.54 -7.20 -0.42
CA LEU A 105 2.82 -6.65 0.03
C LEU A 105 3.89 -7.73 0.18
N GLU A 106 3.51 -9.01 0.23
CA GLU A 106 4.38 -10.18 0.23
C GLU A 106 5.29 -10.29 -1.00
N LYS A 107 5.02 -9.46 -2.02
CA LYS A 107 5.82 -9.39 -3.25
C LYS A 107 7.04 -8.49 -3.16
N PHE A 108 7.16 -7.70 -2.09
CA PHE A 108 8.23 -6.72 -1.91
C PHE A 108 9.21 -7.22 -0.85
N SER A 109 10.50 -6.96 -1.02
CA SER A 109 11.48 -7.24 0.04
C SER A 109 11.47 -6.19 1.15
N GLU A 110 11.17 -4.93 0.83
CA GLU A 110 11.03 -3.85 1.81
C GLU A 110 9.74 -3.05 1.58
N VAL A 111 9.04 -2.73 2.67
CA VAL A 111 7.80 -1.95 2.64
C VAL A 111 7.85 -0.88 3.72
N GLU A 112 7.69 0.38 3.32
CA GLU A 112 7.46 1.48 4.24
C GLU A 112 5.96 1.75 4.39
N LEU A 113 5.50 1.79 5.64
CA LEU A 113 4.16 2.24 5.99
C LEU A 113 4.27 3.68 6.49
N ASP A 114 3.86 4.63 5.66
CA ASP A 114 3.88 6.05 5.97
C ASP A 114 2.58 6.46 6.70
N PHE A 115 2.73 6.80 7.98
CA PHE A 115 1.64 7.22 8.87
C PHE A 115 1.38 8.73 8.87
N HIS A 116 1.91 9.48 7.91
CA HIS A 116 1.65 10.91 7.76
C HIS A 116 0.14 11.18 7.69
N ASN A 117 -0.34 12.13 8.49
CA ASN A 117 -1.76 12.48 8.69
C ASN A 117 -2.66 11.42 9.36
N VAL A 118 -2.11 10.29 9.82
CA VAL A 118 -2.87 9.32 10.63
C VAL A 118 -2.93 9.80 12.08
N LYS A 119 -4.12 10.17 12.58
CA LYS A 119 -4.30 10.68 13.95
C LYS A 119 -4.19 9.62 15.04
N GLY A 120 -4.28 8.33 14.70
CA GLY A 120 -4.12 7.24 15.66
C GLY A 120 -4.38 5.86 15.08
N VAL A 121 -3.87 4.83 15.75
CA VAL A 121 -4.10 3.43 15.39
C VAL A 121 -4.56 2.59 16.59
N GLY A 122 -5.36 1.57 16.33
CA GLY A 122 -5.84 0.61 17.34
C GLY A 122 -4.89 -0.56 17.54
N GLN A 123 -5.01 -1.23 18.69
CA GLN A 123 -4.15 -2.36 19.04
C GLN A 123 -4.27 -3.51 18.04
N SER A 124 -5.50 -3.87 17.65
CA SER A 124 -5.73 -4.96 16.70
C SER A 124 -5.18 -4.67 15.29
N PHE A 125 -5.11 -3.40 14.91
CA PHE A 125 -4.49 -2.98 13.65
C PHE A 125 -2.97 -3.16 13.71
N VAL A 126 -2.32 -2.63 14.74
CA VAL A 126 -0.86 -2.76 14.93
C VAL A 126 -0.44 -4.22 15.08
N ASP A 127 -1.17 -4.98 15.89
CA ASP A 127 -0.93 -6.40 16.15
C ASP A 127 -0.95 -7.22 14.86
N GLU A 128 -1.91 -6.93 13.97
CA GLU A 128 -1.98 -7.61 12.69
C GLU A 128 -0.79 -7.27 11.79
N LEU A 129 -0.39 -5.99 11.69
CA LEU A 129 0.70 -5.57 10.82
C LEU A 129 2.06 -6.11 11.27
N PHE A 130 2.42 -5.81 12.52
CA PHE A 130 3.81 -5.92 12.98
C PHE A 130 4.10 -7.20 13.77
N ARG A 131 3.06 -7.97 14.12
CA ARG A 131 3.19 -9.30 14.73
C ARG A 131 2.66 -10.39 13.83
N VAL A 132 1.38 -10.39 13.47
CA VAL A 132 0.78 -11.52 12.71
C VAL A 132 1.34 -11.58 11.29
N TRP A 133 1.22 -10.51 10.52
CA TRP A 133 1.63 -10.48 9.13
C TRP A 133 3.15 -10.52 8.99
N ALA A 134 3.88 -9.67 9.73
CA ALA A 134 5.34 -9.67 9.70
C ALA A 134 5.98 -11.02 10.12
N SER A 135 5.36 -11.79 11.02
CA SER A 135 5.84 -13.14 11.35
C SER A 135 5.48 -14.19 10.30
N ALA A 136 4.39 -14.00 9.56
CA ALA A 136 4.02 -14.86 8.44
C ALA A 136 4.85 -14.59 7.17
N HIS A 137 5.44 -13.39 7.07
CA HIS A 137 6.22 -12.91 5.93
C HIS A 137 7.60 -12.37 6.37
N PRO A 138 8.46 -13.21 6.98
CA PRO A 138 9.76 -12.79 7.50
C PRO A 138 10.72 -12.29 6.41
N GLU A 139 10.47 -12.65 5.15
CA GLU A 139 11.18 -12.17 3.97
C GLU A 139 10.91 -10.69 3.65
N VAL A 140 9.84 -10.11 4.19
CA VAL A 140 9.46 -8.72 3.97
C VAL A 140 9.81 -7.85 5.17
N LYS A 141 10.66 -6.85 4.96
CA LYS A 141 10.96 -5.84 5.97
C LYS A 141 9.90 -4.74 5.98
N LEU A 142 8.98 -4.82 6.93
CA LEU A 142 7.93 -3.81 7.15
C LEU A 142 8.40 -2.71 8.11
N THR A 143 8.55 -1.48 7.61
CA THR A 143 9.08 -0.33 8.36
C THR A 143 8.04 0.78 8.53
N PRO A 144 7.63 1.14 9.77
CA PRO A 144 6.76 2.29 9.99
C PRO A 144 7.54 3.61 9.92
N VAL A 145 7.04 4.60 9.18
CA VAL A 145 7.64 5.93 9.04
C VAL A 145 6.61 7.05 9.28
N ASN A 146 7.08 8.27 9.55
CA ASN A 146 6.25 9.48 9.70
C ASN A 146 5.11 9.37 10.74
N MET A 147 5.36 8.69 11.85
CA MET A 147 4.37 8.52 12.94
C MET A 147 4.28 9.78 13.82
N ASN A 148 3.06 10.12 14.25
CA ASN A 148 2.88 11.02 15.39
C ASN A 148 2.93 10.26 16.73
N ARG A 149 2.97 11.01 17.84
CA ARG A 149 3.12 10.45 19.19
C ARG A 149 2.08 9.36 19.55
N PRO A 150 0.76 9.54 19.30
CA PRO A 150 -0.21 8.46 19.51
C PRO A 150 0.04 7.20 18.70
N VAL A 151 0.39 7.34 17.42
CA VAL A 151 0.66 6.19 16.53
C VAL A 151 1.92 5.47 16.97
N GLU A 152 3.00 6.22 17.21
CA GLU A 152 4.28 5.67 17.65
C GLU A 152 4.14 4.89 18.96
N PHE A 153 3.41 5.42 19.94
CA PHE A 153 3.14 4.72 21.19
C PHE A 153 2.51 3.34 20.96
N MET A 154 1.50 3.29 20.08
CA MET A 154 0.80 2.04 19.78
C MET A 154 1.68 1.06 19.01
N VAL A 155 2.44 1.53 18.03
CA VAL A 155 3.37 0.70 17.24
C VAL A 155 4.47 0.12 18.12
N ARG A 156 5.11 0.95 18.93
CA ARG A 156 6.15 0.50 19.89
C ARG A 156 5.61 -0.54 20.88
N ARG A 157 4.39 -0.32 21.40
CA ARG A 157 3.73 -1.29 22.28
C ARG A 157 3.48 -2.63 21.58
N GLY A 158 3.08 -2.62 20.32
CA GLY A 158 2.89 -3.85 19.53
C GLY A 158 4.19 -4.58 19.23
N LEU A 159 5.29 -3.84 19.01
CA LEU A 159 6.62 -4.41 18.75
C LEU A 159 7.31 -4.95 20.01
N ALA A 160 7.05 -4.35 21.18
CA ALA A 160 7.64 -4.76 22.45
C ALA A 160 6.99 -5.99 23.09
N ALA A 161 5.81 -6.41 22.63
CA ALA A 161 5.15 -7.63 23.08
C ALA A 161 5.71 -8.91 22.39
N ARG A 162 6.96 -8.86 21.92
CA ARG A 162 7.70 -9.96 21.30
C ARG A 162 8.43 -10.80 22.34
#